data_AF-A0A7S1SFT8-F1
#
_entry.id   AF-A0A7S1SFT8-F1
#
_cell.length_a   1.000
_cell.length_b   1.000
_cell.length_c   1.000
_cell.angle_alpha   90.00
_cell.angle_beta   90.00
_cell.angle_gamma   90.00
#
_symmetry.space_group_name_H-M   'P 1'
#
loop_
_entity.id
_entity.type
_entity.pdbx_description
1 polymer ?
#
loop_
_entity_poly.entity_id
_entity_poly.type
_entity_poly.pdbx_seq_one_letter_code
_entity_poly.pdbx_strand_id
1 'polypeptide(L)'
;QLGAYAPELFDAVVSVAGYGLGTTEPPDLGFCAPQPESSEVFGRFLELQGRRLAAVPVVLVVHAEKDAISSATDAAEIARAVRNFGGSAELVQVPDDSANSDPSR
;
A
#
# COMPACT_ATOMS: atom_id res chain seq x y z
N GLN A 1 -6.08 1.83 8.40
CA GLN A 1 -6.53 3.00 7.64
C GLN A 1 -8.01 3.26 7.95
N LEU A 2 -8.41 4.50 8.23
CA LEU A 2 -9.78 4.85 8.67
C LEU A 2 -10.85 4.49 7.63
N GLY A 3 -10.53 4.63 6.33
CA GLY A 3 -11.46 4.26 5.25
C GLY A 3 -11.87 2.79 5.25
N ALA A 4 -11.01 1.89 5.71
CA ALA A 4 -11.36 0.47 5.83
C ALA A 4 -12.24 0.18 7.06
N TYR A 5 -12.28 1.08 8.05
CA TYR A 5 -13.04 0.86 9.29
C TYR A 5 -14.54 1.13 9.09
N ALA A 6 -14.87 2.20 8.36
CA ALA A 6 -16.24 2.62 8.07
C ALA A 6 -16.34 3.13 6.62
N PRO A 7 -16.21 2.24 5.61
CA PRO A 7 -16.11 2.63 4.19
C PRO A 7 -17.30 3.43 3.69
N GLU A 8 -18.49 3.23 4.27
CA GLU A 8 -19.71 3.95 3.95
C GLU A 8 -19.67 5.45 4.27
N LEU A 9 -18.70 5.90 5.07
CA LEU A 9 -18.52 7.31 5.42
C LEU A 9 -17.62 8.06 4.42
N PHE A 10 -17.03 7.36 3.45
CA PHE A 10 -16.03 7.93 2.55
C PHE A 10 -16.41 7.68 1.09
N ASP A 11 -16.46 8.75 0.30
CA ASP A 11 -16.54 8.64 -1.15
C ASP A 11 -15.18 8.29 -1.78
N ALA A 12 -14.09 8.66 -1.09
CA ALA A 12 -12.73 8.40 -1.54
C ALA A 12 -11.77 8.15 -0.38
N VAL A 13 -10.79 7.29 -0.61
CA VAL A 13 -9.62 7.09 0.25
C VAL A 13 -8.37 7.36 -0.58
N VAL A 14 -7.49 8.23 -0.06
CA VAL A 14 -6.18 8.48 -0.66
C VAL A 14 -5.11 8.09 0.35
N SER A 15 -4.30 7.10 0.00
CA SER A 15 -3.17 6.61 0.78
C SER A 15 -1.88 7.06 0.12
N VAL A 16 -1.17 8.01 0.73
CA VAL A 16 0.12 8.51 0.23
C VAL A 16 1.24 7.88 1.05
N ALA A 17 2.25 7.29 0.39
CA ALA A 17 3.41 6.66 1.02
C ALA A 17 3.00 5.74 2.19
N GLY A 18 2.22 4.70 1.87
CA GLY A 18 1.76 3.74 2.87
C GLY A 18 2.94 3.00 3.52
N TYR A 19 2.88 2.76 4.83
CA TYR A 19 3.95 2.17 5.66
C TYR A 19 4.22 0.65 5.40
N GLY A 20 4.07 0.16 4.17
CA GLY A 20 4.63 -1.13 3.80
C GLY A 20 6.15 -1.07 3.86
N LEU A 21 6.80 -2.14 4.33
CA LEU A 21 8.25 -2.21 4.54
C LEU A 21 8.81 -3.46 3.86
N GLY A 22 8.49 -3.67 2.59
CA GLY A 22 8.96 -4.84 1.83
C GLY A 22 8.38 -6.14 2.36
N THR A 23 7.11 -6.11 2.80
CA THR A 23 6.47 -7.23 3.49
C THR A 23 6.29 -8.45 2.60
N THR A 24 6.37 -8.28 1.29
CA THR A 24 6.35 -9.35 0.27
C THR A 24 7.70 -9.61 -0.39
N GLU A 25 8.74 -8.87 0.01
CA GLU A 25 10.09 -8.98 -0.54
C GLU A 25 10.91 -10.07 0.16
N PRO A 26 11.93 -10.64 -0.50
CA PRO A 26 12.91 -11.52 0.15
C PRO A 26 13.56 -10.85 1.38
N PRO A 27 13.91 -11.63 2.43
CA PRO A 27 14.41 -11.07 3.69
C PRO A 27 15.79 -10.40 3.57
N ASP A 28 16.50 -10.59 2.46
CA ASP A 28 17.80 -10.00 2.12
C ASP A 28 17.71 -8.86 1.10
N LEU A 29 16.50 -8.43 0.73
CA LEU A 29 16.25 -7.37 -0.23
C LEU A 29 15.52 -6.19 0.41
N GLY A 30 15.87 -4.97 -0.03
CA GLY A 30 15.14 -3.74 0.31
C GLY A 30 15.13 -3.46 1.81
N PHE A 31 13.95 -3.58 2.41
CA PHE A 31 13.70 -3.27 3.82
C PHE A 31 14.02 -4.43 4.78
N CYS A 32 14.40 -5.61 4.25
CA CYS A 32 14.79 -6.79 5.03
C CYS A 32 13.73 -7.23 6.06
N ALA A 33 12.45 -7.21 5.66
CA ALA A 33 11.36 -7.63 6.53
C ALA A 33 11.52 -9.10 6.96
N PRO A 34 11.22 -9.47 8.22
CA PRO A 34 11.27 -10.86 8.67
C PRO A 34 10.29 -11.74 7.87
N GLN A 35 10.80 -12.76 7.19
CA GLN A 35 9.98 -13.71 6.43
C GLN A 35 9.96 -15.10 7.09
N PRO A 36 8.84 -15.85 7.04
CA PRO A 36 7.59 -15.54 6.30
C PRO A 36 6.58 -14.66 7.07
N GLU A 37 6.86 -14.33 8.34
CA GLU A 37 5.89 -13.70 9.24
C GLU A 37 5.33 -12.37 8.69
N SER A 38 6.17 -11.52 8.09
CA SER A 38 5.74 -10.25 7.52
C SER A 38 4.77 -10.45 6.36
N SER A 39 5.05 -11.40 5.46
CA SER A 39 4.14 -11.76 4.36
C SER A 39 2.80 -12.26 4.88
N GLU A 40 2.80 -13.09 5.94
CA GLU A 40 1.57 -13.62 6.53
C GLU A 40 0.72 -12.52 7.19
N VAL A 41 1.35 -11.64 7.95
CA VAL A 41 0.67 -10.49 8.58
C VAL A 41 0.08 -9.59 7.50
N PHE A 42 0.85 -9.28 6.46
CA PHE A 42 0.39 -8.45 5.36
C PHE A 42 -0.75 -9.11 4.58
N GLY A 43 -0.66 -10.42 4.29
CA GLY A 43 -1.73 -11.17 3.65
C GLY A 43 -3.05 -11.12 4.45
N ARG A 44 -3.00 -11.33 5.77
CA ARG A 44 -4.18 -11.18 6.65
C ARG A 44 -4.73 -9.76 6.63
N PHE A 45 -3.85 -8.76 6.62
CA PHE A 45 -4.25 -7.36 6.51
C PHE A 45 -4.98 -7.10 5.18
N LEU A 46 -4.42 -7.55 4.05
CA LEU A 46 -5.01 -7.39 2.72
C LEU A 46 -6.37 -8.08 2.63
N GLU A 47 -6.51 -9.28 3.19
CA GLU A 47 -7.79 -10.00 3.19
C GLU A 47 -8.87 -9.25 3.98
N LEU A 48 -8.54 -8.78 5.18
CA LEU A 48 -9.50 -8.11 6.07
C LEU A 48 -9.81 -6.69 5.61
N GLN A 49 -8.79 -5.89 5.32
CA GLN A 49 -8.91 -4.47 5.03
C GLN A 49 -9.16 -4.22 3.55
N GLY A 50 -8.53 -4.99 2.65
CA GLY A 50 -8.75 -4.86 1.21
C GLY A 50 -10.21 -5.06 0.82
N ARG A 51 -10.89 -6.04 1.42
CA ARG A 51 -12.33 -6.25 1.20
C ARG A 51 -13.17 -5.06 1.65
N ARG A 52 -12.82 -4.42 2.76
CA ARG A 52 -13.57 -3.25 3.27
C ARG A 52 -13.28 -2.01 2.43
N LEU A 53 -12.03 -1.80 2.04
CA LEU A 53 -11.62 -0.74 1.13
C LEU A 53 -12.29 -0.88 -0.25
N ALA A 54 -12.58 -2.11 -0.70
CA ALA A 54 -13.31 -2.33 -1.94
C ALA A 54 -14.76 -1.82 -1.93
N ALA A 55 -15.33 -1.55 -0.75
CA ALA A 55 -16.63 -0.90 -0.63
C ALA A 55 -16.58 0.63 -0.76
N VAL A 56 -15.38 1.23 -0.74
CA VAL A 56 -15.20 2.67 -0.99
C VAL A 56 -15.27 2.92 -2.50
N PRO A 57 -16.02 3.94 -2.97
CA PRO A 57 -16.17 4.21 -4.40
C PRO A 57 -14.86 4.48 -5.14
N VAL A 58 -13.89 5.14 -4.48
CA VAL A 58 -12.58 5.47 -5.06
C VAL A 58 -11.47 5.22 -4.04
N VAL A 59 -10.46 4.42 -4.41
CA VAL A 59 -9.23 4.25 -3.64
C VAL A 59 -8.03 4.66 -4.49
N LEU A 60 -7.27 5.66 -4.03
CA LEU A 60 -6.02 6.06 -4.65
C LEU A 60 -4.87 5.69 -3.74
N VAL A 61 -3.92 4.93 -4.25
CA VAL A 61 -2.65 4.64 -3.59
C VAL A 61 -1.59 5.44 -4.31
N VAL A 62 -0.93 6.37 -3.63
CA VAL A 62 0.06 7.27 -4.20
C VAL A 62 1.43 6.91 -3.63
N HIS A 63 2.41 6.62 -4.49
CA HIS A 63 3.74 6.21 -4.04
C HIS A 63 4.82 6.56 -5.07
N ALA A 64 6.04 6.82 -4.62
CA ALA A 64 7.23 6.93 -5.48
C ALA A 64 7.96 5.58 -5.55
N GLU A 65 8.57 5.23 -6.69
CA GLU A 65 9.20 3.90 -6.85
C GLU A 65 10.48 3.78 -6.02
N LYS A 66 11.22 4.87 -5.87
CA LYS A 66 12.49 4.90 -5.12
C LYS A 66 12.39 5.43 -3.69
N ASP A 67 11.19 5.48 -3.11
CA ASP A 67 11.01 5.85 -1.72
C ASP A 67 11.87 4.95 -0.80
N ALA A 68 12.75 5.57 -0.02
CA ALA A 68 13.70 4.86 0.84
C ALA A 68 13.11 4.48 2.22
N ILE A 69 11.89 4.91 2.54
CA ILE A 69 11.24 4.76 3.84
C ILE A 69 10.07 3.77 3.79
N SER A 70 9.39 3.68 2.65
CA SER A 70 8.27 2.75 2.43
C SER A 70 8.36 2.01 1.10
N SER A 71 7.78 0.81 1.04
CA SER A 71 7.81 -0.05 -0.15
C SER A 71 6.69 0.28 -1.13
N ALA A 72 7.10 0.68 -2.33
CA ALA A 72 6.22 0.83 -3.49
C ALA A 72 5.55 -0.51 -3.89
N THR A 73 6.25 -1.63 -3.69
CA THR A 73 5.72 -2.98 -3.94
C THR A 73 4.51 -3.26 -3.06
N ASP A 74 4.62 -3.02 -1.75
CA ASP A 74 3.51 -3.22 -0.82
C ASP A 74 2.34 -2.27 -1.14
N ALA A 75 2.62 -1.03 -1.55
CA ALA A 75 1.59 -0.09 -1.99
C ALA A 75 0.83 -0.60 -3.23
N ALA A 76 1.56 -1.12 -4.22
CA ALA A 76 0.97 -1.73 -5.41
C ALA A 76 0.10 -2.94 -5.06
N GLU A 77 0.55 -3.75 -4.09
CA GLU A 77 -0.17 -4.92 -3.59
C GLU A 77 -1.48 -4.56 -2.89
N ILE A 78 -1.53 -3.46 -2.13
CA ILE A 78 -2.78 -2.96 -1.54
C ILE A 78 -3.78 -2.61 -2.65
N ALA A 79 -3.36 -1.81 -3.65
CA ALA A 79 -4.23 -1.44 -4.76
C ALA A 79 -4.71 -2.67 -5.53
N ARG A 80 -3.83 -3.67 -5.74
CA ARG A 80 -4.17 -4.96 -6.36
C ARG A 80 -5.20 -5.73 -5.55
N ALA A 81 -5.03 -5.83 -4.24
CA ALA A 81 -5.97 -6.54 -3.36
C ALA A 81 -7.36 -5.91 -3.41
N VAL A 82 -7.47 -4.58 -3.35
CA VAL A 82 -8.76 -3.88 -3.45
C VAL A 82 -9.46 -4.19 -4.77
N ARG A 83 -8.74 -4.15 -5.89
CA ARG A 83 -9.28 -4.54 -7.22
C ARG A 83 -9.74 -6.00 -7.26
N ASN A 84 -8.97 -6.91 -6.66
CA ASN A 84 -9.33 -8.34 -6.60
C ASN A 84 -10.62 -8.60 -5.80
N PHE A 85 -10.96 -7.73 -4.85
CA PHE A 85 -12.24 -7.76 -4.13
C PHE A 85 -13.38 -7.03 -4.85
N GLY A 86 -13.16 -6.56 -6.09
CA GLY A 86 -14.17 -5.89 -6.91
C GLY A 86 -14.26 -4.37 -6.69
N GLY A 87 -13.34 -3.79 -5.93
CA GLY A 87 -13.29 -2.34 -5.69
C GLY A 87 -12.60 -1.55 -6.80
N SER A 88 -12.78 -0.23 -6.78
CA SER A 88 -12.08 0.70 -7.66
C SER A 88 -10.83 1.23 -6.98
N ALA A 89 -9.65 0.78 -7.42
CA ALA A 89 -8.38 1.25 -6.87
C ALA A 89 -7.31 1.52 -7.95
N GLU A 90 -6.62 2.65 -7.81
CA GLU A 90 -5.54 3.08 -8.71
C GLU A 90 -4.24 3.29 -7.93
N LEU A 91 -3.12 2.86 -8.53
CA LEU A 91 -1.78 3.21 -8.05
C LEU A 91 -1.30 4.41 -8.88
N VAL A 92 -1.15 5.55 -8.22
CA VAL A 92 -0.60 6.77 -8.80
C VAL A 92 0.89 6.83 -8.46
N GLN A 93 1.73 6.58 -9.45
CA GLN A 93 3.17 6.70 -9.29
C GLN A 93 3.58 8.17 -9.33
N VAL A 94 4.28 8.63 -8.29
CA VAL A 94 4.89 9.96 -8.26
C VAL A 94 6.30 9.86 -8.86
N PRO A 95 6.70 10.78 -9.74
CA PRO A 95 8.07 10.85 -10.22
C PRO A 95 9.08 10.94 -9.07
N ASP A 96 10.18 10.19 -9.17
CA ASP A 96 11.20 10.12 -8.11
C ASP A 96 11.85 11.48 -7.82
N ASP A 97 11.97 12.36 -8.82
CA ASP A 97 12.51 13.73 -8.67
C ASP A 97 11.63 14.65 -7.80
N SER A 98 10.39 14.23 -7.57
CA SER A 98 9.39 14.93 -6.75
C SER A 98 9.26 14.31 -5.36
N ALA A 99 9.88 13.14 -5.12
CA ALA A 99 9.93 12.46 -3.82
C ALA A 99 11.05 13.04 -2.93
N ASN A 100 10.98 14.34 -2.64
CA ASN A 100 12.03 15.08 -1.93
C ASN A 100 12.07 14.89 -0.40
N SER A 101 11.48 13.82 0.14
CA SER A 101 11.57 13.51 1.57
C SER A 101 12.84 12.73 1.94
N ASP A 102 13.53 12.13 0.95
CA ASP A 102 14.73 11.34 1.22
C ASP A 102 15.98 12.23 1.24
N PRO A 103 16.75 12.25 2.36
CA PRO A 103 18.01 12.97 2.38
C PRO A 103 18.96 12.35 1.35
N SER A 104 19.47 13.18 0.43
CA SER A 104 20.49 12.80 -0.54
C SER A 104 21.64 12.07 0.17
N ARG A 105 21.74 10.76 -0.02
CA ARG A 105 22.90 9.96 0.38
C ARG A 105 23.84 9.76 -0.79
#